data_AF-A0A085JDW2-F1
#
_entry.id   AF-A0A085JDW2-F1
#
_cell.length_a   1.000
_cell.length_b   1.000
_cell.length_c   1.000
_cell.angle_alpha   90.00
_cell.angle_beta   90.00
_cell.angle_gamma   90.00
#
_symmetry.space_group_name_H-M   'P 1'
#
loop_
_entity.id
_entity.type
_entity.pdbx_description
1 polymer ?
#
loop_
_entity_poly.entity_id
_entity_poly.type
_entity_poly.pdbx_seq_one_letter_code
_entity_poly.pdbx_strand_id
1 'polypeptide(L)'
;MASLCGNCAERYTFRQAMIYCAFTLIRVFRLFIVRESFYRKLLILFMPLNRSRLLCCFVTLLLSAQFTARADSDPTLSETPFDDSAARFAKEADQLPDLGSSAVSNDFSRQLAEIAQAIAAANNSDTDTSLGHSAGLWAFDHFRDQLGKRLNQESQSLLSPYGHASVDLNVDIDGNFDGTSASLLSPLAENDRYLTFSEVVLSDSSPGTTGSVGLGQRWGAGDWLFGYNAFLDHLFNKALNRASVGSEAWGSFLRFSANYYQPLSGWRDVNATQMARMARGYDINSQGYLPFYRQLGVTVSWQQYLGDNIDAFDSGNYYHNPSALSLGVTYTPVPLVTFSASHKTGTGGESQDLFGLKFNYHFGESLREQLSPDAVAAARSLRGSRFDVVSRNNSPVLSYRKRSSLSVFLATPPWQLSAGESLMLKLQVTPDKNITSIHWEGDTRALSLTPPADATGTRGWSIIMPAWNNDPQATNEYHLAVTVTNNHNTVTSNTITLKLTPPMQLDDTVNPEQYDLMAP
;
A
#
# COMPACT_ATOMS: atom_id res chain seq x y z
N MET A 1 -43.75 9.14 47.41
CA MET A 1 -43.84 10.00 46.22
C MET A 1 -42.60 10.88 46.18
N ALA A 2 -41.77 10.65 45.16
CA ALA A 2 -40.84 11.56 44.49
C ALA A 2 -40.02 12.63 45.26
N SER A 3 -38.70 12.43 45.14
CA SER A 3 -37.69 13.33 44.55
C SER A 3 -36.97 14.39 45.40
N LEU A 4 -35.69 14.54 45.00
CA LEU A 4 -34.75 15.64 45.22
C LEU A 4 -33.80 15.53 46.43
N CYS A 5 -32.74 14.73 46.27
CA CYS A 5 -31.40 15.14 46.71
C CYS A 5 -30.32 14.41 45.90
N GLY A 6 -29.72 15.11 44.94
CA GLY A 6 -28.64 14.57 44.12
C GLY A 6 -28.00 15.68 43.30
N ASN A 7 -26.95 16.31 43.86
CA ASN A 7 -25.84 16.94 43.13
C ASN A 7 -24.94 17.70 44.11
N CYS A 8 -23.89 17.03 44.63
CA CYS A 8 -22.74 17.77 45.18
C CYS A 8 -21.41 16.96 45.29
N ALA A 9 -21.25 15.83 44.60
CA ALA A 9 -20.06 14.96 44.78
C ALA A 9 -19.29 14.60 43.49
N GLU A 10 -19.44 15.36 42.40
CA GLU A 10 -18.81 15.01 41.10
C GLU A 10 -17.79 16.03 40.55
N ARG A 11 -17.44 17.09 41.28
CA ARG A 11 -16.51 18.12 40.77
C ARG A 11 -15.06 18.06 41.28
N TYR A 12 -14.72 17.14 42.19
CA TYR A 12 -13.37 17.07 42.77
C TYR A 12 -12.46 15.96 42.19
N THR A 13 -13.01 14.96 41.49
CA THR A 13 -12.26 13.81 40.93
C THR A 13 -11.64 14.07 39.55
N PHE A 14 -12.17 15.02 38.77
CA PHE A 14 -11.69 15.28 37.40
C PHE A 14 -10.37 16.06 37.35
N ARG A 15 -10.12 16.93 38.33
CA ARG A 15 -8.85 17.71 38.40
C ARG A 15 -7.66 16.85 38.85
N GLN A 16 -7.86 15.89 39.74
CA GLN A 16 -6.80 14.96 40.15
C GLN A 16 -6.48 13.91 39.07
N ALA A 17 -7.49 13.43 38.34
CA ALA A 17 -7.28 12.51 37.20
C ALA A 17 -6.51 13.17 36.04
N MET A 18 -6.77 14.45 35.75
CA MET A 18 -6.02 15.22 34.73
C MET A 18 -4.55 15.46 35.12
N ILE A 19 -4.26 15.66 36.41
CA ILE A 19 -2.88 15.83 36.89
C ILE A 19 -2.11 14.49 36.85
N TYR A 20 -2.74 13.37 37.22
CA TYR A 20 -2.13 12.03 37.08
C TYR A 20 -1.94 11.60 35.62
N CYS A 21 -2.85 11.99 34.72
CA CYS A 21 -2.72 11.73 33.29
C CYS A 21 -1.59 12.58 32.68
N ALA A 22 -1.44 13.85 33.09
CA ALA A 22 -0.35 14.72 32.67
C ALA A 22 1.03 14.26 33.20
N PHE A 23 1.12 13.79 34.45
CA PHE A 23 2.37 13.25 35.00
C PHE A 23 2.78 11.91 34.37
N THR A 24 1.81 11.05 34.04
CA THR A 24 2.07 9.80 33.31
C THR A 24 2.46 10.08 31.85
N LEU A 25 1.82 11.04 31.18
CA LEU A 25 2.23 11.50 29.86
C LEU A 25 3.66 12.07 29.86
N ILE A 26 4.03 12.87 30.87
CA ILE A 26 5.39 13.44 30.98
C ILE A 26 6.43 12.35 31.31
N ARG A 27 6.08 11.30 32.06
CA ARG A 27 6.95 10.13 32.32
C ARG A 27 7.15 9.27 31.07
N VAL A 28 6.10 9.05 30.28
CA VAL A 28 6.16 8.32 29.00
C VAL A 28 6.91 9.14 27.94
N PHE A 29 6.72 10.47 27.89
CA PHE A 29 7.49 11.35 27.00
C PHE A 29 8.97 11.47 27.42
N ARG A 30 9.29 11.44 28.72
CA ARG A 30 10.69 11.41 29.19
C ARG A 30 11.38 10.07 28.90
N LEU A 31 10.68 8.94 28.90
CA LEU A 31 11.23 7.66 28.43
C LEU A 31 11.44 7.64 26.90
N PHE A 32 10.66 8.43 26.15
CA PHE A 32 10.78 8.57 24.70
C PHE A 32 11.99 9.44 24.27
N ILE A 33 12.50 10.31 25.15
CA ILE A 33 13.59 11.26 24.84
C ILE A 33 15.01 10.64 24.95
N VAL A 34 15.15 9.38 25.40
CA VAL A 34 16.47 8.76 25.63
C VAL A 34 16.98 7.86 24.48
N ARG A 35 16.22 7.63 23.40
CA ARG A 35 16.67 6.78 22.27
C ARG A 35 16.28 7.36 20.90
N GLU A 36 16.95 8.45 20.49
CA GLU A 36 16.54 9.27 19.32
C GLU A 36 17.32 9.07 18.01
N SER A 37 18.29 8.15 17.88
CA SER A 37 19.14 8.12 16.65
C SER A 37 18.60 7.26 15.49
N PHE A 38 17.93 6.12 15.76
CA PHE A 38 17.58 5.16 14.70
C PHE A 38 16.20 5.42 14.07
N TYR A 39 15.17 5.65 14.90
CA TYR A 39 13.79 5.80 14.43
C TYR A 39 13.54 7.11 13.65
N ARG A 40 14.30 8.18 13.94
CA ARG A 40 14.14 9.47 13.24
C ARG A 40 14.51 9.38 11.76
N LYS A 41 15.56 8.65 11.41
CA LYS A 41 16.00 8.51 10.00
C LYS A 41 15.06 7.61 9.18
N LEU A 42 14.48 6.58 9.79
CA LEU A 42 13.47 5.75 9.13
C LEU A 42 12.16 6.53 8.96
N LEU A 43 11.70 7.27 9.97
CA LEU A 43 10.46 8.07 9.90
C LEU A 43 10.52 9.23 8.88
N ILE A 44 11.72 9.77 8.62
CA ILE A 44 11.94 10.87 7.64
C ILE A 44 11.75 10.39 6.19
N LEU A 45 11.92 9.10 5.89
CA LEU A 45 11.65 8.55 4.56
C LEU A 45 10.16 8.35 4.24
N PHE A 46 9.28 8.35 5.26
CA PHE A 46 7.84 8.02 5.11
C PHE A 46 6.89 9.24 5.18
N MET A 47 7.39 10.47 5.26
CA MET A 47 6.54 11.68 5.28
C MET A 47 6.62 12.46 3.96
N PRO A 48 5.48 12.56 3.25
CA PRO A 48 4.69 13.77 3.43
C PRO A 48 3.19 13.44 3.58
N LEU A 49 2.55 13.87 4.68
CA LEU A 49 1.23 14.55 4.70
C LEU A 49 0.61 14.65 6.12
N ASN A 50 0.11 15.86 6.38
CA ASN A 50 -0.94 16.34 7.30
C ASN A 50 -1.20 15.64 8.66
N ARG A 51 -0.70 16.28 9.73
CA ARG A 51 -0.75 15.86 11.15
C ARG A 51 -2.15 15.76 11.77
N SER A 52 -3.20 16.27 11.14
CA SER A 52 -4.54 16.39 11.76
C SER A 52 -5.41 15.13 11.69
N ARG A 53 -5.13 14.18 10.78
CA ARG A 53 -5.96 12.97 10.61
C ARG A 53 -5.47 11.75 11.40
N LEU A 54 -4.18 11.70 11.75
CA LEU A 54 -3.60 10.59 12.52
C LEU A 54 -4.05 10.59 13.99
N LEU A 55 -4.28 11.79 14.56
CA LEU A 55 -4.67 11.95 15.96
C LEU A 55 -6.08 11.41 16.25
N CYS A 56 -6.97 11.44 15.25
CA CYS A 56 -8.35 10.99 15.41
C CYS A 56 -8.46 9.46 15.48
N CYS A 57 -7.64 8.74 14.70
CA CYS A 57 -7.62 7.27 14.70
C CYS A 57 -7.00 6.69 15.98
N PHE A 58 -5.99 7.37 16.55
CA PHE A 58 -5.35 6.95 17.80
C PHE A 58 -6.27 7.09 19.02
N VAL A 59 -7.12 8.12 19.04
CA VAL A 59 -8.07 8.35 20.15
C VAL A 59 -9.22 7.35 20.13
N THR A 60 -9.71 6.92 18.96
CA THR A 60 -10.76 5.89 18.86
C THR A 60 -10.30 4.48 19.26
N LEU A 61 -9.01 4.16 19.11
CA LEU A 61 -8.47 2.85 19.48
C LEU A 61 -8.28 2.67 21.00
N LEU A 62 -8.18 3.78 21.75
CA LEU A 62 -7.99 3.79 23.21
C LEU A 62 -9.32 3.76 23.99
N LEU A 63 -10.45 4.05 23.35
CA LEU A 63 -11.77 4.08 23.98
C LEU A 63 -12.48 2.71 24.00
N SER A 64 -12.01 1.71 23.24
CA SER A 64 -12.57 0.35 23.24
C SER A 64 -11.96 -0.60 24.27
N ALA A 65 -10.95 -0.18 25.04
CA ALA A 65 -10.26 -1.02 26.04
C ALA A 65 -10.84 -0.91 27.47
N GLN A 66 -11.99 -0.26 27.68
CA GLN A 66 -12.61 -0.15 29.01
C GLN A 66 -13.72 -1.16 29.24
N PHE A 67 -13.40 -2.45 29.20
CA PHE A 67 -14.16 -3.44 29.95
C PHE A 67 -13.19 -4.47 30.52
N THR A 68 -13.40 -4.77 31.81
CA THR A 68 -12.72 -5.73 32.69
C THR A 68 -11.40 -5.29 33.35
N ALA A 69 -11.52 -4.68 34.54
CA ALA A 69 -10.71 -5.02 35.71
C ALA A 69 -11.37 -4.41 36.96
N ARG A 70 -12.13 -5.22 37.71
CA ARG A 70 -12.58 -4.89 39.07
C ARG A 70 -12.28 -6.09 39.96
N ALA A 71 -11.16 -6.01 40.67
CA ALA A 71 -10.68 -6.81 41.81
C ALA A 71 -9.24 -6.33 42.05
N ASP A 72 -8.71 -6.04 43.22
CA ASP A 72 -9.14 -6.12 44.61
C ASP A 72 -8.28 -5.06 45.34
N SER A 73 -8.80 -4.42 46.37
CA SER A 73 -8.09 -3.36 47.10
C SER A 73 -7.64 -3.86 48.46
N ASP A 74 -6.32 -3.87 48.72
CA ASP A 74 -5.78 -3.97 50.08
C ASP A 74 -4.76 -2.84 50.33
N PRO A 75 -4.94 -1.96 51.34
CA PRO A 75 -4.13 -0.77 51.54
C PRO A 75 -3.22 -0.93 52.75
N THR A 76 -1.95 -1.27 52.56
CA THR A 76 -0.92 -0.99 53.56
C THR A 76 0.43 -0.72 52.90
N LEU A 77 0.92 0.52 52.99
CA LEU A 77 2.25 0.85 53.53
C LEU A 77 2.59 2.35 53.36
N SER A 78 3.09 2.87 54.47
CA SER A 78 3.41 4.23 54.92
C SER A 78 4.18 5.18 53.99
N GLU A 79 3.90 6.47 54.18
CA GLU A 79 4.64 7.63 53.68
C GLU A 79 6.03 7.83 54.34
N THR A 80 6.87 8.60 53.64
CA THR A 80 8.14 9.28 54.00
C THR A 80 9.47 8.64 53.52
N PRO A 81 10.53 9.44 53.31
CA PRO A 81 10.59 10.74 52.63
C PRO A 81 11.66 10.75 51.51
N PHE A 82 11.31 11.34 50.36
CA PHE A 82 12.26 11.66 49.30
C PHE A 82 12.86 13.03 49.58
N ASP A 83 14.15 13.12 49.88
CA ASP A 83 14.87 14.39 49.65
C ASP A 83 16.39 14.29 49.40
N ASP A 84 16.97 13.09 49.22
CA ASP A 84 18.44 13.01 49.00
C ASP A 84 18.88 11.95 47.97
N SER A 85 18.03 11.67 46.98
CA SER A 85 18.32 10.69 45.93
C SER A 85 19.20 11.24 44.80
N ALA A 86 19.10 12.53 44.46
CA ALA A 86 19.79 13.10 43.30
C ALA A 86 21.33 13.14 43.45
N ALA A 87 21.86 13.36 44.66
CA ALA A 87 23.29 13.46 44.90
C ALA A 87 24.00 12.09 44.93
N ARG A 88 23.28 11.00 45.27
CA ARG A 88 23.80 9.62 45.18
C ARG A 88 23.88 9.14 43.73
N PHE A 89 22.85 9.39 42.93
CA PHE A 89 22.83 8.98 41.52
C PHE A 89 23.89 9.70 40.66
N ALA A 90 24.27 10.93 40.99
CA ALA A 90 25.34 11.64 40.31
C ALA A 90 26.74 11.05 40.59
N LYS A 91 26.97 10.54 41.81
CA LYS A 91 28.26 9.90 42.18
C LYS A 91 28.41 8.48 41.65
N GLU A 92 27.30 7.78 41.39
CA GLU A 92 27.30 6.42 40.81
C GLU A 92 27.33 6.40 39.28
N ALA A 93 26.95 7.50 38.62
CA ALA A 93 27.05 7.65 37.16
C ALA A 93 28.49 7.85 36.64
N ASP A 94 29.38 8.43 37.47
CA ASP A 94 30.80 8.66 37.11
C ASP A 94 31.70 7.42 37.29
N GLN A 95 31.15 6.29 37.79
CA GLN A 95 31.92 5.06 38.04
C GLN A 95 31.45 3.84 37.22
N LEU A 96 30.63 4.03 36.18
CA LEU A 96 30.21 2.94 35.31
C LEU A 96 31.03 2.91 34.00
N PRO A 97 31.65 1.78 33.61
CA PRO A 97 32.36 1.66 32.35
C PRO A 97 31.39 1.82 31.17
N ASP A 98 31.77 2.66 30.20
CA ASP A 98 30.99 2.92 28.99
C ASP A 98 30.90 1.65 28.10
N LEU A 99 29.71 1.06 28.04
CA LEU A 99 29.39 -0.11 27.22
C LEU A 99 28.71 0.32 25.91
N GLY A 100 29.50 0.95 25.02
CA GLY A 100 29.50 0.81 23.55
C GLY A 100 28.20 0.94 22.72
N SER A 101 27.04 1.25 23.30
CA SER A 101 25.72 1.06 22.65
C SER A 101 25.32 2.15 21.63
N SER A 102 26.00 3.28 21.60
CA SER A 102 25.67 4.42 20.72
C SER A 102 26.32 4.34 19.34
N ALA A 103 27.47 3.65 19.21
CA ALA A 103 28.14 3.45 17.93
C ALA A 103 27.50 2.30 17.11
N VAL A 104 27.15 1.20 17.76
CA VAL A 104 26.74 -0.06 17.10
C VAL A 104 25.35 -0.02 16.45
N SER A 105 24.41 0.74 17.01
CA SER A 105 23.03 0.83 16.49
C SER A 105 22.91 1.63 15.20
N ASN A 106 23.79 2.59 14.95
CA ASN A 106 23.81 3.36 13.71
C ASN A 106 24.41 2.57 12.55
N ASP A 107 25.35 1.65 12.83
CA ASP A 107 26.08 0.92 11.79
C ASP A 107 25.27 -0.24 11.21
N PHE A 108 24.60 -1.06 12.03
CA PHE A 108 23.76 -2.17 11.52
C PHE A 108 22.54 -1.67 10.72
N SER A 109 21.98 -0.57 11.16
CA SER A 109 20.88 0.15 10.52
C SER A 109 21.27 0.72 9.16
N ARG A 110 22.49 1.28 9.08
CA ARG A 110 23.09 1.72 7.82
C ARG A 110 23.38 0.53 6.92
N GLN A 111 23.78 -0.59 7.50
CA GLN A 111 24.11 -1.84 6.80
C GLN A 111 22.86 -2.55 6.24
N LEU A 112 21.73 -2.54 6.95
CA LEU A 112 20.44 -3.04 6.45
C LEU A 112 19.90 -2.13 5.33
N ALA A 113 20.09 -0.81 5.46
CA ALA A 113 19.78 0.14 4.41
C ALA A 113 20.70 -0.03 3.19
N GLU A 114 21.99 -0.33 3.38
CA GLU A 114 22.95 -0.65 2.32
C GLU A 114 22.57 -1.96 1.61
N ILE A 115 22.09 -2.99 2.35
CA ILE A 115 21.55 -4.23 1.77
C ILE A 115 20.29 -3.94 0.95
N ALA A 116 19.33 -3.20 1.51
CA ALA A 116 18.11 -2.82 0.81
C ALA A 116 18.41 -1.95 -0.43
N GLN A 117 19.41 -1.06 -0.35
CA GLN A 117 19.86 -0.21 -1.44
C GLN A 117 20.62 -1.00 -2.51
N ALA A 118 21.39 -2.01 -2.14
CA ALA A 118 22.07 -2.90 -3.08
C ALA A 118 21.09 -3.81 -3.84
N ILE A 119 20.07 -4.32 -3.16
CA ILE A 119 18.95 -5.06 -3.79
C ILE A 119 18.20 -4.13 -4.76
N ALA A 120 17.89 -2.90 -4.33
CA ALA A 120 17.25 -1.90 -5.19
C ALA A 120 18.13 -1.44 -6.36
N ALA A 121 19.47 -1.44 -6.20
CA ALA A 121 20.41 -1.08 -7.26
C ALA A 121 20.59 -2.22 -8.28
N ALA A 122 20.54 -3.48 -7.84
CA ALA A 122 20.55 -4.65 -8.72
C ALA A 122 19.27 -4.73 -9.60
N ASN A 123 18.19 -4.08 -9.17
CA ASN A 123 16.95 -3.93 -9.95
C ASN A 123 17.05 -2.90 -11.11
N ASN A 124 18.17 -2.17 -11.24
CA ASN A 124 18.36 -1.17 -12.31
C ASN A 124 19.32 -1.63 -13.44
N SER A 125 19.88 -2.83 -13.37
CA SER A 125 20.70 -3.37 -14.46
C SER A 125 19.86 -4.24 -15.40
N ASP A 126 19.71 -3.73 -16.62
CA ASP A 126 18.92 -4.19 -17.76
C ASP A 126 19.35 -5.56 -18.34
N THR A 127 19.54 -6.57 -17.50
CA THR A 127 19.93 -7.93 -17.92
C THR A 127 18.86 -8.95 -17.53
N ASP A 128 18.18 -9.42 -18.58
CA ASP A 128 16.99 -10.27 -18.65
C ASP A 128 17.20 -11.75 -18.22
N THR A 129 18.08 -12.04 -17.24
CA THR A 129 18.30 -13.43 -16.78
C THR A 129 18.57 -13.57 -15.27
N SER A 130 17.68 -14.29 -14.59
CA SER A 130 17.87 -15.00 -13.31
C SER A 130 18.22 -14.18 -12.04
N LEU A 131 17.41 -13.17 -11.72
CA LEU A 131 17.45 -12.52 -10.40
C LEU A 131 16.97 -13.43 -9.25
N GLY A 132 16.03 -14.35 -9.50
CA GLY A 132 15.50 -15.26 -8.46
C GLY A 132 16.51 -16.25 -7.87
N HIS A 133 17.39 -16.82 -8.71
CA HIS A 133 18.44 -17.74 -8.26
C HIS A 133 19.59 -16.99 -7.56
N SER A 134 19.93 -15.81 -8.06
CA SER A 134 21.09 -15.04 -7.59
C SER A 134 20.78 -14.24 -6.32
N ALA A 135 19.58 -13.69 -6.18
CA ALA A 135 19.23 -12.85 -5.03
C ALA A 135 19.07 -13.64 -3.72
N GLY A 136 18.46 -14.84 -3.77
CA GLY A 136 18.33 -15.72 -2.61
C GLY A 136 19.67 -16.27 -2.13
N LEU A 137 20.51 -16.73 -3.07
CA LEU A 137 21.88 -17.20 -2.77
C LEU A 137 22.81 -16.07 -2.33
N TRP A 138 22.71 -14.88 -2.95
CA TRP A 138 23.48 -13.70 -2.55
C TRP A 138 23.05 -13.16 -1.18
N ALA A 139 21.75 -13.08 -0.89
CA ALA A 139 21.25 -12.68 0.42
C ALA A 139 21.72 -13.67 1.50
N PHE A 140 21.68 -14.97 1.20
CA PHE A 140 22.19 -16.01 2.10
C PHE A 140 23.71 -15.97 2.27
N ASP A 141 24.49 -15.85 1.21
CA ASP A 141 25.95 -15.79 1.27
C ASP A 141 26.44 -14.50 1.94
N HIS A 142 25.79 -13.37 1.68
CA HIS A 142 26.13 -12.11 2.31
C HIS A 142 25.73 -12.10 3.79
N PHE A 143 24.56 -12.65 4.14
CA PHE A 143 24.15 -12.87 5.53
C PHE A 143 25.10 -13.83 6.26
N ARG A 144 25.48 -14.94 5.62
CA ARG A 144 26.45 -15.94 6.11
C ARG A 144 27.83 -15.32 6.33
N ASP A 145 28.34 -14.54 5.38
CA ASP A 145 29.67 -13.91 5.47
C ASP A 145 29.70 -12.80 6.52
N GLN A 146 28.61 -12.04 6.68
CA GLN A 146 28.50 -11.04 7.74
C GLN A 146 28.32 -11.66 9.13
N LEU A 147 27.56 -12.75 9.24
CA LEU A 147 27.48 -13.56 10.46
C LEU A 147 28.83 -14.19 10.79
N GLY A 148 29.53 -14.78 9.81
CA GLY A 148 30.84 -15.40 9.97
C GLY A 148 31.90 -14.40 10.45
N LYS A 149 31.87 -13.15 9.98
CA LYS A 149 32.78 -12.08 10.43
C LYS A 149 32.54 -11.64 11.88
N ARG A 150 31.33 -11.82 12.44
CA ARG A 150 30.99 -11.45 13.84
C ARG A 150 30.91 -12.65 14.80
N LEU A 151 30.89 -13.88 14.30
CA LEU A 151 30.86 -15.11 15.10
C LEU A 151 32.24 -15.51 15.68
N ASN A 152 33.34 -14.86 15.27
CA ASN A 152 34.69 -15.18 15.75
C ASN A 152 35.01 -14.66 17.16
N GLN A 153 34.10 -13.96 17.85
CA GLN A 153 34.31 -13.49 19.22
C GLN A 153 32.99 -13.60 20.02
N GLU A 154 32.87 -14.63 20.86
CA GLU A 154 31.91 -14.82 21.98
C GLU A 154 30.72 -13.83 22.12
N SER A 155 29.87 -13.68 21.09
CA SER A 155 28.83 -12.62 21.02
C SER A 155 27.39 -13.14 20.88
N GLN A 156 27.07 -14.34 21.38
CA GLN A 156 25.68 -14.81 21.37
C GLN A 156 24.79 -14.08 22.38
N SER A 157 25.34 -13.63 23.53
CA SER A 157 24.58 -12.89 24.56
C SER A 157 24.25 -11.44 24.16
N LEU A 158 25.12 -10.80 23.37
CA LEU A 158 24.97 -9.42 22.91
C LEU A 158 23.89 -9.25 21.83
N LEU A 159 23.54 -10.35 21.14
CA LEU A 159 22.56 -10.35 20.06
C LEU A 159 21.17 -10.85 20.49
N SER A 160 21.05 -11.47 21.67
CA SER A 160 19.77 -11.92 22.24
C SER A 160 18.63 -10.86 22.22
N PRO A 161 18.88 -9.55 22.37
CA PRO A 161 17.81 -8.54 22.30
C PRO A 161 17.18 -8.33 20.91
N TYR A 162 17.79 -8.85 19.84
CA TYR A 162 17.32 -8.57 18.47
C TYR A 162 16.10 -9.40 18.04
N GLY A 163 15.74 -10.43 18.82
CA GLY A 163 14.51 -11.21 18.64
C GLY A 163 14.63 -12.33 17.61
N HIS A 164 13.72 -12.40 16.65
CA HIS A 164 13.62 -13.47 15.66
C HIS A 164 13.74 -12.89 14.24
N ALA A 165 14.68 -13.40 13.46
CA ALA A 165 14.81 -13.09 12.04
C ALA A 165 14.27 -14.25 11.20
N SER A 166 13.60 -13.93 10.10
CA SER A 166 13.09 -14.94 9.17
C SER A 166 13.29 -14.49 7.73
N VAL A 167 13.80 -15.40 6.89
CA VAL A 167 13.92 -15.23 5.45
C VAL A 167 13.06 -16.29 4.76
N ASP A 168 12.23 -15.88 3.82
CA ASP A 168 11.29 -16.71 3.07
C ASP A 168 11.59 -16.58 1.57
N LEU A 169 11.70 -17.71 0.89
CA LEU A 169 11.99 -17.81 -0.54
C LEU A 169 10.90 -18.68 -1.18
N ASN A 170 10.11 -18.10 -2.11
CA ASN A 170 9.01 -18.78 -2.77
C ASN A 170 9.29 -18.97 -4.27
N VAL A 171 8.98 -20.17 -4.77
CA VAL A 171 9.17 -20.60 -6.15
C VAL A 171 7.88 -21.25 -6.64
N ASP A 172 7.50 -20.99 -7.88
CA ASP A 172 6.34 -21.62 -8.52
C ASP A 172 6.65 -23.07 -8.98
N ILE A 173 5.65 -23.75 -9.55
CA ILE A 173 5.80 -25.13 -10.05
C ILE A 173 6.71 -25.24 -11.29
N ASP A 174 6.84 -24.16 -12.06
CA ASP A 174 7.69 -24.08 -13.25
C ASP A 174 9.15 -23.75 -12.89
N GLY A 175 9.43 -23.49 -11.61
CA GLY A 175 10.75 -23.15 -11.09
C GLY A 175 11.08 -21.66 -11.16
N ASN A 176 10.12 -20.79 -11.51
CA ASN A 176 10.30 -19.35 -11.47
C ASN A 176 10.16 -18.85 -10.05
N PHE A 177 10.90 -17.80 -9.75
CA PHE A 177 10.92 -17.20 -8.43
C PHE A 177 9.71 -16.30 -8.24
N ASP A 178 8.85 -16.61 -7.27
CA ASP A 178 7.59 -15.89 -7.00
C ASP A 178 7.80 -14.74 -6.00
N GLY A 179 8.78 -14.87 -5.10
CA GLY A 179 9.16 -13.78 -4.21
C GLY A 179 10.06 -14.15 -3.03
N THR A 180 10.80 -13.15 -2.54
CA THR A 180 11.58 -13.20 -1.31
C THR A 180 10.89 -12.34 -0.25
N SER A 181 10.96 -12.75 1.02
CA SER A 181 10.76 -11.80 2.12
C SER A 181 11.76 -12.00 3.24
N ALA A 182 12.16 -10.91 3.88
CA ALA A 182 13.00 -10.89 5.06
C ALA A 182 12.25 -10.11 6.16
N SER A 183 12.23 -10.68 7.35
CA SER A 183 11.48 -10.16 8.49
C SER A 183 12.33 -10.20 9.75
N LEU A 184 12.19 -9.17 10.57
CA LEU A 184 12.86 -9.07 11.87
C LEU A 184 11.83 -8.63 12.90
N LEU A 185 11.50 -9.52 13.81
CA LEU A 185 10.67 -9.24 14.98
C LEU A 185 11.58 -9.00 16.18
N SER A 186 11.49 -7.82 16.77
CA SER A 186 12.29 -7.44 17.94
C SER A 186 11.41 -7.22 19.17
N PRO A 187 11.72 -7.85 20.32
CA PRO A 187 11.00 -7.62 21.57
C PRO A 187 11.30 -6.23 22.10
N LEU A 188 10.25 -5.44 22.36
CA LEU A 188 10.34 -4.11 22.97
C LEU A 188 10.17 -4.16 24.49
N ALA A 189 9.23 -4.99 24.95
CA ALA A 189 8.98 -5.25 26.35
C ALA A 189 8.42 -6.66 26.52
N GLU A 190 9.02 -7.44 27.41
CA GLU A 190 8.62 -8.83 27.63
C GLU A 190 8.52 -9.16 29.12
N ASN A 191 7.62 -10.08 29.42
CA ASN A 191 7.63 -10.89 30.64
C ASN A 191 7.00 -12.27 30.34
N ASP A 192 6.75 -13.08 31.37
CA ASP A 192 6.16 -14.41 31.19
C ASP A 192 4.72 -14.40 30.61
N ARG A 193 3.99 -13.28 30.71
CA ARG A 193 2.59 -13.16 30.28
C ARG A 193 2.35 -12.30 29.05
N TYR A 194 3.20 -11.31 28.74
CA TYR A 194 3.03 -10.39 27.64
C TYR A 194 4.34 -10.19 26.86
N LEU A 195 4.20 -10.01 25.55
CA LEU A 195 5.24 -9.59 24.63
C LEU A 195 4.73 -8.38 23.86
N THR A 196 5.41 -7.25 23.99
CA THR A 196 5.24 -6.12 23.07
C THR A 196 6.42 -6.15 22.12
N PHE A 197 6.15 -6.13 20.81
CA PHE A 197 7.17 -6.28 19.78
C PHE A 197 7.01 -5.24 18.66
N SER A 198 8.12 -4.98 17.98
CA SER A 198 8.13 -4.32 16.67
C SER A 198 8.55 -5.31 15.61
N GLU A 199 7.98 -5.19 14.43
CA GLU A 199 8.35 -6.03 13.29
C GLU A 199 8.67 -5.16 12.09
N VAL A 200 9.77 -5.48 11.41
CA VAL A 200 10.15 -4.87 10.13
C VAL A 200 10.21 -5.97 9.08
N VAL A 201 9.55 -5.76 7.95
CA VAL A 201 9.49 -6.71 6.85
C VAL A 201 9.91 -6.01 5.56
N LEU A 202 10.79 -6.63 4.79
CA LEU A 202 11.10 -6.27 3.42
C LEU A 202 10.71 -7.46 2.54
N SER A 203 9.84 -7.25 1.57
CA SER A 203 9.43 -8.29 0.62
C SER A 203 9.64 -7.80 -0.79
N ASP A 204 10.18 -8.67 -1.64
CA ASP A 204 10.26 -8.46 -3.07
C ASP A 204 9.52 -9.61 -3.75
N SER A 205 8.34 -9.29 -4.25
CA SER A 205 7.42 -10.18 -4.96
C SER A 205 6.62 -9.31 -5.90
N SER A 206 5.94 -9.90 -6.88
CA SER A 206 5.02 -9.09 -7.67
C SER A 206 3.86 -8.59 -6.78
N PRO A 207 3.51 -7.29 -6.80
CA PRO A 207 3.73 -6.27 -7.84
C PRO A 207 4.98 -5.38 -7.68
N GLY A 208 5.86 -5.67 -6.73
CA GLY A 208 7.14 -4.99 -6.49
C GLY A 208 7.60 -5.02 -5.03
N THR A 209 8.73 -4.36 -4.77
CA THR A 209 9.36 -4.31 -3.46
C THR A 209 8.51 -3.53 -2.45
N THR A 210 8.13 -4.19 -1.36
CA THR A 210 7.32 -3.67 -0.28
C THR A 210 8.09 -3.66 1.04
N GLY A 211 8.15 -2.50 1.68
CA GLY A 211 8.63 -2.35 3.06
C GLY A 211 7.47 -2.21 4.03
N SER A 212 7.49 -2.97 5.12
CA SER A 212 6.45 -2.93 6.15
C SER A 212 7.09 -2.70 7.52
N VAL A 213 6.45 -1.88 8.33
CA VAL A 213 6.81 -1.66 9.74
C VAL A 213 5.56 -1.82 10.58
N GLY A 214 5.66 -2.62 11.63
CA GLY A 214 4.54 -2.93 12.51
C GLY A 214 4.89 -2.93 13.99
N LEU A 215 3.84 -2.82 14.78
CA LEU A 215 3.85 -2.96 16.24
C LEU A 215 2.75 -3.93 16.64
N GLY A 216 3.05 -4.76 17.63
CA GLY A 216 2.07 -5.71 18.15
C GLY A 216 2.27 -6.02 19.61
N GLN A 217 1.23 -6.60 20.20
CA GLN A 217 1.27 -7.13 21.55
C GLN A 217 0.62 -8.51 21.57
N ARG A 218 1.27 -9.45 22.25
CA ARG A 218 0.78 -10.79 22.54
C ARG A 218 0.67 -10.98 24.05
N TRP A 219 -0.38 -11.64 24.52
CA TRP A 219 -0.55 -12.00 25.92
C TRP A 219 -1.05 -13.43 26.09
N GLY A 220 -0.49 -14.13 27.07
CA GLY A 220 -0.86 -15.50 27.42
C GLY A 220 -2.03 -15.52 28.41
N ALA A 221 -2.99 -16.40 28.15
CA ALA A 221 -4.13 -16.68 29.01
C ALA A 221 -4.40 -18.20 29.02
N GLY A 222 -3.88 -18.90 30.03
CA GLY A 222 -3.95 -20.37 30.10
C GLY A 222 -3.18 -21.02 28.94
N ASP A 223 -3.84 -21.94 28.22
CA ASP A 223 -3.28 -22.63 27.05
C ASP A 223 -3.46 -21.87 25.73
N TRP A 224 -3.66 -20.55 25.81
CA TRP A 224 -3.85 -19.68 24.66
C TRP A 224 -2.93 -18.46 24.74
N LEU A 225 -2.47 -18.01 23.59
CA LEU A 225 -1.80 -16.74 23.37
C LEU A 225 -2.69 -15.92 22.44
N PHE A 226 -3.10 -14.74 22.89
CA PHE A 226 -3.84 -13.80 22.07
C PHE A 226 -2.94 -12.66 21.67
N GLY A 227 -3.22 -12.03 20.53
CA GLY A 227 -2.44 -10.89 20.07
C GLY A 227 -3.22 -9.95 19.20
N TYR A 228 -2.73 -8.71 19.12
CA TYR A 228 -3.13 -7.76 18.11
C TYR A 228 -1.88 -7.10 17.53
N ASN A 229 -1.98 -6.68 16.27
CA ASN A 229 -0.90 -6.04 15.56
C ASN A 229 -1.42 -4.95 14.62
N ALA A 230 -0.55 -4.01 14.26
CA ALA A 230 -0.82 -2.98 13.28
C ALA A 230 0.43 -2.74 12.44
N PHE A 231 0.26 -2.61 11.13
CA PHE A 231 1.36 -2.41 10.17
C PHE A 231 1.09 -1.25 9.24
N LEU A 232 2.17 -0.62 8.79
CA LEU A 232 2.22 0.31 7.68
C LEU A 232 3.09 -0.30 6.59
N ASP A 233 2.50 -0.48 5.40
CA ASP A 233 3.16 -1.03 4.23
C ASP A 233 3.37 0.07 3.20
N HIS A 234 4.53 0.04 2.55
CA HIS A 234 4.89 0.94 1.45
C HIS A 234 5.46 0.14 0.28
N LEU A 235 4.77 0.20 -0.85
CA LEU A 235 5.24 -0.36 -2.12
C LEU A 235 6.09 0.69 -2.82
N PHE A 236 7.41 0.49 -2.83
CA PHE A 236 8.38 1.48 -3.29
C PHE A 236 8.23 1.80 -4.77
N ASN A 237 8.07 0.78 -5.62
CA ASN A 237 8.02 0.92 -7.08
C ASN A 237 6.87 1.82 -7.56
N LYS A 238 5.73 1.80 -6.85
CA LYS A 238 4.51 2.56 -7.22
C LYS A 238 4.18 3.68 -6.21
N ALA A 239 5.01 3.84 -5.17
CA ALA A 239 4.81 4.76 -4.05
C ALA A 239 3.39 4.70 -3.46
N LEU A 240 2.88 3.48 -3.25
CA LEU A 240 1.55 3.22 -2.68
C LEU A 240 1.68 2.82 -1.20
N ASN A 241 0.75 3.28 -0.37
CA ASN A 241 0.73 3.03 1.07
C ASN A 241 -0.54 2.29 1.48
N ARG A 242 -0.40 1.37 2.44
CA ARG A 242 -1.48 0.62 3.08
C ARG A 242 -1.23 0.53 4.58
N ALA A 243 -2.32 0.49 5.34
CA ALA A 243 -2.30 0.12 6.73
C ALA A 243 -2.99 -1.23 6.89
N SER A 244 -2.56 -2.01 7.87
CA SER A 244 -3.31 -3.18 8.30
C SER A 244 -3.44 -3.24 9.82
N VAL A 245 -4.50 -3.88 10.25
CA VAL A 245 -4.73 -4.28 11.64
C VAL A 245 -4.98 -5.79 11.67
N GLY A 246 -4.40 -6.48 12.63
CA GLY A 246 -4.48 -7.92 12.76
C GLY A 246 -4.77 -8.36 14.18
N SER A 247 -5.37 -9.54 14.28
CA SER A 247 -5.63 -10.24 15.54
C SER A 247 -5.14 -11.68 15.45
N GLU A 248 -4.61 -12.19 16.55
CA GLU A 248 -4.01 -13.52 16.67
C GLU A 248 -4.64 -14.28 17.84
N ALA A 249 -4.89 -15.58 17.65
CA ALA A 249 -5.32 -16.50 18.70
C ALA A 249 -4.62 -17.84 18.49
N TRP A 250 -3.63 -18.14 19.32
CA TRP A 250 -2.78 -19.32 19.20
C TRP A 250 -2.97 -20.24 20.39
N GLY A 251 -3.28 -21.50 20.13
CA GLY A 251 -3.21 -22.58 21.10
C GLY A 251 -1.98 -23.45 20.87
N SER A 252 -1.87 -24.53 21.64
CA SER A 252 -0.72 -25.44 21.58
C SER A 252 -0.47 -26.10 20.21
N PHE A 253 -1.51 -26.28 19.41
CA PHE A 253 -1.44 -26.97 18.11
C PHE A 253 -2.16 -26.25 16.98
N LEU A 254 -2.95 -25.23 17.29
CA LEU A 254 -3.76 -24.48 16.33
C LEU A 254 -3.47 -23.00 16.46
N ARG A 255 -3.28 -22.31 15.36
CA ARG A 255 -3.03 -20.87 15.31
C ARG A 255 -4.00 -20.24 14.35
N PHE A 256 -4.67 -19.20 14.81
CA PHE A 256 -5.57 -18.38 14.03
C PHE A 256 -5.03 -16.97 13.95
N SER A 257 -5.16 -16.38 12.77
CA SER A 257 -4.84 -14.98 12.50
C SER A 257 -5.86 -14.41 11.53
N ALA A 258 -6.26 -13.17 11.75
CA ALA A 258 -7.13 -12.45 10.85
C ALA A 258 -6.59 -11.03 10.68
N ASN A 259 -6.46 -10.58 9.45
CA ASN A 259 -5.91 -9.27 9.13
C ASN A 259 -6.85 -8.50 8.21
N TYR A 260 -6.98 -7.20 8.45
CA TYR A 260 -7.72 -6.27 7.61
C TYR A 260 -6.77 -5.25 6.98
N TYR A 261 -6.93 -5.05 5.68
CA TYR A 261 -6.08 -4.23 4.83
C TYR A 261 -6.84 -3.00 4.32
N GLN A 262 -6.29 -1.82 4.64
CA GLN A 262 -6.87 -0.53 4.26
C GLN A 262 -5.86 0.28 3.44
N PRO A 263 -6.16 0.62 2.17
CA PRO A 263 -5.30 1.52 1.40
C PRO A 263 -5.32 2.92 2.03
N LEU A 264 -4.12 3.49 2.20
CA LEU A 264 -3.91 4.87 2.66
C LEU A 264 -3.68 5.82 1.47
N SER A 265 -3.00 5.34 0.42
CA SER A 265 -2.83 6.09 -0.82
C SER A 265 -4.10 6.05 -1.67
N GLY A 266 -4.38 7.17 -2.34
CA GLY A 266 -5.34 7.23 -3.43
C GLY A 266 -4.83 6.52 -4.69
N TRP A 267 -5.59 6.65 -5.78
CA TRP A 267 -5.17 6.18 -7.10
C TRP A 267 -3.94 6.95 -7.59
N ARG A 268 -2.93 6.22 -8.06
CA ARG A 268 -1.71 6.78 -8.67
C ARG A 268 -1.52 6.22 -10.06
N ASP A 269 -0.95 7.03 -10.95
CA ASP A 269 -0.62 6.60 -12.31
C ASP A 269 0.48 5.54 -12.24
N VAL A 270 0.28 4.41 -12.93
CA VAL A 270 1.28 3.33 -13.02
C VAL A 270 1.84 3.19 -14.43
N ASN A 271 1.05 3.53 -15.44
CA ASN A 271 1.46 3.59 -16.83
C ASN A 271 0.60 4.63 -17.57
N ALA A 272 0.83 4.83 -18.86
CA ALA A 272 0.16 5.86 -19.64
C ALA A 272 -1.38 5.73 -19.64
N THR A 273 -1.91 4.51 -19.44
CA THR A 273 -3.32 4.16 -19.64
C THR A 273 -4.02 3.65 -18.39
N GLN A 274 -3.33 3.44 -17.27
CA GLN A 274 -3.88 2.87 -16.04
C GLN A 274 -3.37 3.58 -14.79
N MET A 275 -4.24 3.58 -13.79
CA MET A 275 -3.92 3.94 -12.42
C MET A 275 -4.04 2.71 -11.54
N ALA A 276 -3.24 2.63 -10.49
CA ALA A 276 -3.35 1.60 -9.46
C ALA A 276 -3.54 2.21 -8.07
N ARG A 277 -4.13 1.40 -7.19
CA ARG A 277 -4.21 1.62 -5.76
C ARG A 277 -4.08 0.25 -5.09
N MET A 278 -3.56 0.20 -3.87
CA MET A 278 -3.64 -1.04 -3.09
C MET A 278 -5.12 -1.43 -2.87
N ALA A 279 -5.41 -2.72 -2.98
CA ALA A 279 -6.74 -3.26 -2.76
C ALA A 279 -7.07 -3.23 -1.27
N ARG A 280 -8.34 -2.95 -0.97
CA ARG A 280 -8.90 -3.19 0.36
C ARG A 280 -9.24 -4.67 0.44
N GLY A 281 -9.00 -5.29 1.58
CA GLY A 281 -9.34 -6.69 1.76
C GLY A 281 -9.10 -7.17 3.17
N TYR A 282 -9.27 -8.46 3.36
CA TYR A 282 -8.95 -9.13 4.60
C TYR A 282 -8.50 -10.55 4.32
N ASP A 283 -7.72 -11.11 5.23
CA ASP A 283 -7.34 -12.51 5.23
C ASP A 283 -7.66 -13.16 6.57
N ILE A 284 -7.87 -14.48 6.51
CA ILE A 284 -8.03 -15.35 7.66
C ILE A 284 -7.11 -16.53 7.44
N ASN A 285 -6.13 -16.72 8.30
CA ASN A 285 -5.20 -17.83 8.23
C ASN A 285 -5.33 -18.73 9.47
N SER A 286 -5.40 -20.03 9.21
CA SER A 286 -5.48 -21.10 10.19
C SER A 286 -4.33 -22.07 9.96
N GLN A 287 -3.50 -22.28 10.97
CA GLN A 287 -2.37 -23.21 10.92
C GLN A 287 -2.50 -24.26 12.03
N GLY A 288 -2.35 -25.52 11.67
CA GLY A 288 -2.38 -26.65 12.59
C GLY A 288 -1.09 -27.47 12.53
N TYR A 289 -0.68 -28.06 13.66
CA TYR A 289 0.44 -29.01 13.72
C TYR A 289 -0.04 -30.34 14.28
N LEU A 290 0.57 -31.45 13.85
CA LEU A 290 0.25 -32.76 14.42
C LEU A 290 0.76 -32.84 15.87
N PRO A 291 -0.08 -33.25 16.85
CA PRO A 291 0.33 -33.31 18.25
C PRO A 291 1.52 -34.24 18.52
N PHE A 292 1.58 -35.36 17.79
CA PHE A 292 2.61 -36.39 17.90
C PHE A 292 3.79 -36.18 16.93
N TYR A 293 3.69 -35.25 15.97
CA TYR A 293 4.74 -34.97 15.00
C TYR A 293 4.74 -33.48 14.59
N ARG A 294 5.26 -32.63 15.48
CA ARG A 294 5.20 -31.17 15.36
C ARG A 294 6.03 -30.58 14.20
N GLN A 295 6.83 -31.41 13.55
CA GLN A 295 7.55 -31.07 12.33
C GLN A 295 6.58 -30.89 11.15
N LEU A 296 5.42 -31.55 11.16
CA LEU A 296 4.43 -31.44 10.09
C LEU A 296 3.28 -30.51 10.49
N GLY A 297 2.97 -29.56 9.61
CA GLY A 297 1.88 -28.62 9.77
C GLY A 297 1.02 -28.50 8.51
N VAL A 298 -0.22 -28.06 8.70
CA VAL A 298 -1.20 -27.76 7.66
C VAL A 298 -1.60 -26.30 7.80
N THR A 299 -1.69 -25.60 6.68
CA THR A 299 -2.10 -24.19 6.59
C THR A 299 -3.31 -24.05 5.69
N VAL A 300 -4.29 -23.29 6.14
CA VAL A 300 -5.49 -22.91 5.39
C VAL A 300 -5.63 -21.40 5.48
N SER A 301 -5.52 -20.72 4.34
CA SER A 301 -5.65 -19.26 4.27
C SER A 301 -6.78 -18.89 3.32
N TRP A 302 -7.67 -18.02 3.76
CA TRP A 302 -8.73 -17.46 2.93
C TRP A 302 -8.54 -15.94 2.84
N GLN A 303 -8.57 -15.42 1.61
CA GLN A 303 -8.39 -14.01 1.31
C GLN A 303 -9.59 -13.50 0.53
N GLN A 304 -10.04 -12.29 0.86
CA GLN A 304 -11.11 -11.60 0.15
C GLN A 304 -10.72 -10.14 -0.04
N TYR A 305 -10.74 -9.69 -1.29
CA TYR A 305 -10.54 -8.28 -1.62
C TYR A 305 -11.85 -7.64 -2.08
N LEU A 306 -11.95 -6.33 -1.89
CA LEU A 306 -13.17 -5.53 -2.08
C LEU A 306 -12.91 -4.40 -3.08
N GLY A 307 -13.72 -4.37 -4.14
CA GLY A 307 -13.67 -3.38 -5.20
C GLY A 307 -13.66 -3.99 -6.61
N ASP A 308 -13.51 -3.10 -7.59
CA ASP A 308 -13.44 -3.44 -9.01
C ASP A 308 -12.01 -3.59 -9.50
N ASN A 309 -11.85 -4.40 -10.54
CA ASN A 309 -10.62 -4.65 -11.26
C ASN A 309 -9.42 -4.95 -10.35
N ILE A 310 -9.58 -5.96 -9.50
CA ILE A 310 -8.54 -6.40 -8.58
C ILE A 310 -7.83 -7.59 -9.19
N ASP A 311 -6.49 -7.55 -9.13
CA ASP A 311 -5.63 -8.64 -9.56
C ASP A 311 -5.05 -9.35 -8.33
N ALA A 312 -5.71 -10.44 -7.90
CA ALA A 312 -5.39 -11.15 -6.66
C ALA A 312 -4.29 -12.23 -6.81
N PHE A 313 -3.94 -12.57 -8.05
CA PHE A 313 -2.91 -13.56 -8.39
C PHE A 313 -1.73 -12.94 -9.15
N ASP A 314 -1.77 -11.63 -9.40
CA ASP A 314 -0.80 -10.93 -10.25
C ASP A 314 -0.69 -11.57 -11.66
N SER A 315 -1.82 -12.05 -12.16
CA SER A 315 -1.93 -12.73 -13.46
C SER A 315 -2.19 -11.77 -14.61
N GLY A 316 -2.47 -10.50 -14.31
CA GLY A 316 -2.97 -9.51 -15.26
C GLY A 316 -4.49 -9.57 -15.50
N ASN A 317 -5.19 -10.53 -14.88
CA ASN A 317 -6.65 -10.60 -14.93
C ASN A 317 -7.29 -9.81 -13.79
N TYR A 318 -8.43 -9.19 -14.08
CA TYR A 318 -9.09 -8.26 -13.18
C TYR A 318 -10.48 -8.76 -12.81
N TYR A 319 -10.76 -8.88 -11.52
CA TYR A 319 -12.05 -9.37 -11.02
C TYR A 319 -12.73 -8.37 -10.08
N HIS A 320 -14.05 -8.50 -9.97
CA HIS A 320 -14.86 -7.80 -8.98
C HIS A 320 -14.94 -8.64 -7.70
N ASN A 321 -14.52 -8.05 -6.57
CA ASN A 321 -14.47 -8.72 -5.26
C ASN A 321 -13.87 -10.14 -5.29
N PRO A 322 -12.61 -10.33 -5.76
CA PRO A 322 -12.02 -11.65 -5.84
C PRO A 322 -11.76 -12.25 -4.45
N SER A 323 -11.91 -13.57 -4.39
CA SER A 323 -11.60 -14.40 -3.24
C SER A 323 -10.57 -15.46 -3.63
N ALA A 324 -9.67 -15.80 -2.70
CA ALA A 324 -8.72 -16.89 -2.88
C ALA A 324 -8.68 -17.78 -1.63
N LEU A 325 -8.59 -19.09 -1.84
CA LEU A 325 -8.37 -20.10 -0.82
C LEU A 325 -7.01 -20.76 -1.08
N SER A 326 -6.15 -20.81 -0.08
CA SER A 326 -4.87 -21.49 -0.12
C SER A 326 -4.84 -22.63 0.89
N LEU A 327 -4.44 -23.80 0.41
CA LEU A 327 -4.21 -25.00 1.22
C LEU A 327 -2.74 -25.36 1.11
N GLY A 328 -2.06 -25.52 2.24
CA GLY A 328 -0.64 -25.80 2.29
C GLY A 328 -0.23 -26.81 3.36
N VAL A 329 0.94 -27.39 3.16
CA VAL A 329 1.62 -28.29 4.07
C VAL A 329 3.01 -27.74 4.35
N THR A 330 3.41 -27.77 5.61
CA THR A 330 4.73 -27.31 6.05
C THR A 330 5.48 -28.44 6.74
N TYR A 331 6.77 -28.61 6.43
CA TYR A 331 7.67 -29.54 7.08
C TYR A 331 8.90 -28.82 7.65
N THR A 332 9.05 -28.86 8.98
CA THR A 332 10.13 -28.23 9.74
C THR A 332 11.01 -29.31 10.36
N PRO A 333 12.05 -29.82 9.66
CA PRO A 333 12.93 -30.85 10.21
C PRO A 333 13.72 -30.36 11.43
N VAL A 334 14.08 -29.08 11.45
CA VAL A 334 14.80 -28.39 12.53
C VAL A 334 14.22 -26.99 12.67
N PRO A 335 14.26 -26.33 13.86
CA PRO A 335 13.72 -24.98 14.03
C PRO A 335 14.21 -23.96 12.99
N LEU A 336 15.48 -24.08 12.57
CA LEU A 336 16.11 -23.18 11.61
C LEU A 336 15.46 -23.22 10.21
N VAL A 337 14.90 -24.35 9.78
CA VAL A 337 14.50 -24.55 8.37
C VAL A 337 13.08 -25.10 8.28
N THR A 338 12.24 -24.49 7.44
CA THR A 338 10.90 -24.98 7.10
C THR A 338 10.71 -25.02 5.60
N PHE A 339 10.29 -26.18 5.11
CA PHE A 339 9.81 -26.37 3.74
C PHE A 339 8.29 -26.22 3.71
N SER A 340 7.76 -25.67 2.64
CA SER A 340 6.33 -25.53 2.44
C SER A 340 5.94 -25.81 1.00
N ALA A 341 4.75 -26.38 0.82
CA ALA A 341 4.10 -26.55 -0.46
C ALA A 341 2.64 -26.12 -0.29
N SER A 342 2.14 -25.26 -1.17
CA SER A 342 0.76 -24.80 -1.10
C SER A 342 0.13 -24.64 -2.47
N HIS A 343 -1.18 -24.88 -2.52
CA HIS A 343 -2.03 -24.68 -3.68
C HIS A 343 -3.03 -23.57 -3.35
N LYS A 344 -2.97 -22.46 -4.08
CA LYS A 344 -3.88 -21.32 -3.97
C LYS A 344 -4.83 -21.35 -5.17
N THR A 345 -6.13 -21.27 -4.93
CA THR A 345 -7.17 -21.21 -5.97
C THR A 345 -8.14 -20.08 -5.68
N GLY A 346 -8.75 -19.47 -6.70
CA GLY A 346 -9.62 -18.33 -6.49
C GLY A 346 -10.58 -18.00 -7.63
N THR A 347 -11.17 -16.81 -7.53
CA THR A 347 -12.12 -16.28 -8.50
C THR A 347 -11.57 -16.35 -9.93
N GLY A 348 -12.42 -16.69 -10.89
CA GLY A 348 -12.00 -16.82 -12.29
C GLY A 348 -11.34 -18.14 -12.65
N GLY A 349 -11.22 -19.08 -11.70
CA GLY A 349 -10.54 -20.36 -11.93
C GLY A 349 -9.02 -20.23 -11.89
N GLU A 350 -8.51 -19.11 -11.37
CA GLU A 350 -7.08 -18.90 -11.19
C GLU A 350 -6.52 -19.81 -10.10
N SER A 351 -5.32 -20.31 -10.35
CA SER A 351 -4.61 -21.15 -9.42
C SER A 351 -3.11 -20.87 -9.47
N GLN A 352 -2.45 -21.03 -8.34
CA GLN A 352 -1.02 -20.85 -8.17
C GLN A 352 -0.50 -21.89 -7.19
N ASP A 353 0.52 -22.62 -7.61
CA ASP A 353 1.26 -23.57 -6.77
C ASP A 353 2.56 -22.93 -6.30
N LEU A 354 2.83 -23.01 -5.01
CA LEU A 354 3.94 -22.33 -4.36
C LEU A 354 4.73 -23.32 -3.51
N PHE A 355 6.03 -23.40 -3.78
CA PHE A 355 7.03 -24.08 -2.97
C PHE A 355 7.87 -23.06 -2.24
N GLY A 356 7.81 -23.07 -0.91
CA GLY A 356 8.50 -22.10 -0.06
C GLY A 356 9.61 -22.74 0.77
N LEU A 357 10.74 -22.06 0.87
CA LEU A 357 11.84 -22.36 1.77
C LEU A 357 12.02 -21.21 2.77
N LYS A 358 11.81 -21.50 4.04
CA LYS A 358 11.88 -20.52 5.12
C LYS A 358 13.02 -20.84 6.08
N PHE A 359 13.89 -19.86 6.31
CA PHE A 359 14.96 -19.88 7.30
C PHE A 359 14.56 -19.01 8.51
N ASN A 360 14.48 -19.59 9.70
CA ASN A 360 14.11 -18.90 10.94
C ASN A 360 15.30 -18.89 11.89
N TYR A 361 15.88 -17.72 12.16
CA TYR A 361 17.01 -17.57 13.07
C TYR A 361 16.58 -16.91 14.37
N HIS A 362 16.80 -17.59 15.49
CA HIS A 362 16.47 -17.10 16.82
C HIS A 362 17.73 -16.55 17.48
N PHE A 363 17.76 -15.25 17.76
CA PHE A 363 18.91 -14.66 18.44
C PHE A 363 18.94 -15.07 19.91
N GLY A 364 20.11 -15.48 20.40
CA GLY A 364 20.30 -15.92 21.79
C GLY A 364 20.12 -17.42 22.04
N GLU A 365 19.54 -18.17 21.09
CA GLU A 365 19.55 -19.65 21.11
C GLU A 365 20.83 -20.19 20.48
N SER A 366 21.34 -21.32 20.99
CA SER A 366 22.54 -21.91 20.40
C SER A 366 22.24 -22.45 18.99
N LEU A 367 23.20 -22.35 18.08
CA LEU A 367 23.04 -22.91 16.72
C LEU A 367 22.76 -24.42 16.76
N ARG A 368 23.32 -25.12 17.76
CA ARG A 368 23.09 -26.55 17.98
C ARG A 368 21.62 -26.86 18.30
N GLU A 369 20.95 -26.04 19.11
CA GLU A 369 19.53 -26.20 19.40
C GLU A 369 18.68 -25.89 18.17
N GLN A 370 19.01 -24.83 17.42
CA GLN A 370 18.28 -24.45 16.21
C GLN A 370 18.43 -25.46 15.06
N LEU A 371 19.50 -26.26 15.07
CA LEU A 371 19.74 -27.37 14.15
C LEU A 371 19.33 -28.74 14.72
N SER A 372 18.74 -28.79 15.92
CA SER A 372 18.32 -30.04 16.55
C SER A 372 16.87 -30.38 16.20
N PRO A 373 16.59 -31.58 15.64
CA PRO A 373 15.21 -32.01 15.40
C PRO A 373 14.35 -32.10 16.66
N ASP A 374 14.98 -32.37 17.82
CA ASP A 374 14.29 -32.49 19.11
C ASP A 374 13.79 -31.13 19.62
N ALA A 375 14.41 -30.03 19.17
CA ALA A 375 14.04 -28.68 19.58
C ALA A 375 12.77 -28.16 18.87
N VAL A 376 12.33 -28.81 17.78
CA VAL A 376 11.13 -28.38 17.02
C VAL A 376 9.89 -28.32 17.92
N ALA A 377 9.73 -29.30 18.80
CA ALA A 377 8.58 -29.35 19.69
C ALA A 377 8.53 -28.19 20.68
N ALA A 378 9.70 -27.78 21.20
CA ALA A 378 9.83 -26.64 22.09
C ALA A 378 9.63 -25.31 21.33
N ALA A 379 10.23 -25.18 20.14
CA ALA A 379 10.07 -24.00 19.28
C ALA A 379 8.59 -23.77 18.90
N ARG A 380 7.84 -24.84 18.59
CA ARG A 380 6.42 -24.75 18.24
C ARG A 380 5.47 -24.55 19.44
N SER A 381 5.97 -24.67 20.68
CA SER A 381 5.17 -24.38 21.88
C SER A 381 4.76 -22.91 21.95
N LEU A 382 3.73 -22.58 22.73
CA LEU A 382 3.31 -21.17 22.92
C LEU A 382 4.45 -20.28 23.45
N ARG A 383 5.30 -20.83 24.33
CA ARG A 383 6.43 -20.11 24.90
C ARG A 383 7.53 -19.84 23.87
N GLY A 384 7.86 -20.83 23.03
CA GLY A 384 8.89 -20.68 21.99
C GLY A 384 8.40 -19.82 20.83
N SER A 385 7.16 -20.07 20.38
CA SER A 385 6.62 -19.42 19.19
C SER A 385 6.12 -18.00 19.41
N ARG A 386 6.04 -17.50 20.65
CA ARG A 386 5.58 -16.13 20.94
C ARG A 386 6.37 -15.05 20.20
N PHE A 387 7.55 -15.35 19.67
CA PHE A 387 8.40 -14.47 18.88
C PHE A 387 8.34 -14.74 17.36
N ASP A 388 7.51 -15.68 16.92
CA ASP A 388 7.27 -15.94 15.49
C ASP A 388 6.70 -14.67 14.84
N VAL A 389 7.12 -14.40 13.61
CA VAL A 389 6.62 -13.27 12.81
C VAL A 389 5.10 -13.30 12.64
N VAL A 390 4.48 -12.14 12.51
CA VAL A 390 3.02 -12.04 12.35
C VAL A 390 2.57 -12.75 11.07
N SER A 391 1.53 -13.57 11.17
CA SER A 391 0.93 -14.23 10.01
C SER A 391 -0.02 -13.30 9.28
N ARG A 392 0.43 -12.76 8.15
CA ARG A 392 -0.30 -11.81 7.28
C ARG A 392 0.21 -11.91 5.85
N ASN A 393 -0.57 -11.43 4.87
CA ASN A 393 -0.07 -11.18 3.52
C ASN A 393 0.83 -9.92 3.44
N ASN A 394 2.14 -10.14 3.29
CA ASN A 394 3.15 -9.09 3.13
C ASN A 394 3.27 -8.57 1.69
N SER A 395 2.74 -9.29 0.69
CA SER A 395 2.66 -8.79 -0.69
C SER A 395 1.32 -8.08 -0.91
N PRO A 396 1.33 -6.77 -1.25
CA PRO A 396 0.11 -6.02 -1.42
C PRO A 396 -0.58 -6.31 -2.76
N VAL A 397 -1.83 -6.76 -2.70
CA VAL A 397 -2.71 -6.88 -3.88
C VAL A 397 -3.13 -5.50 -4.38
N LEU A 398 -3.20 -5.34 -5.71
CA LEU A 398 -3.54 -4.07 -6.36
C LEU A 398 -4.94 -4.11 -7.00
N SER A 399 -5.57 -2.94 -7.00
CA SER A 399 -6.75 -2.61 -7.79
C SER A 399 -6.33 -1.64 -8.88
N TYR A 400 -6.86 -1.85 -10.08
CA TYR A 400 -6.54 -1.09 -11.27
C TYR A 400 -7.76 -0.30 -11.77
N ARG A 401 -7.52 0.80 -12.46
CA ARG A 401 -8.57 1.47 -13.25
C ARG A 401 -7.96 2.08 -14.48
N LYS A 402 -8.73 2.09 -15.56
CA LYS A 402 -8.33 2.78 -16.79
C LYS A 402 -8.21 4.27 -16.52
N ARG A 403 -7.11 4.87 -16.95
CA ARG A 403 -6.93 6.31 -16.99
C ARG A 403 -7.85 6.86 -18.07
N SER A 404 -8.72 7.79 -17.68
CA SER A 404 -9.55 8.52 -18.64
C SER A 404 -8.67 9.55 -19.34
N SER A 405 -8.12 9.21 -20.51
CA SER A 405 -7.48 10.20 -21.38
C SER A 405 -8.56 11.04 -22.03
N LEU A 406 -8.32 12.36 -22.12
CA LEU A 406 -9.19 13.27 -22.85
C LEU A 406 -9.05 12.95 -24.34
N SER A 407 -10.14 12.68 -25.02
CA SER A 407 -10.22 12.50 -26.47
C SER A 407 -11.24 13.47 -27.03
N VAL A 408 -10.88 14.15 -28.12
CA VAL A 408 -11.69 15.20 -28.74
C VAL A 408 -11.78 14.89 -30.23
N PHE A 409 -12.99 14.82 -30.75
CA PHE A 409 -13.25 14.61 -32.16
C PHE A 409 -14.32 15.59 -32.66
N LEU A 410 -14.03 16.28 -33.75
CA LEU A 410 -14.95 17.19 -34.41
C LEU A 410 -15.56 16.50 -35.63
N ALA A 411 -16.86 16.28 -35.61
CA ALA A 411 -17.54 15.58 -36.70
C ALA A 411 -17.62 16.47 -37.96
N THR A 412 -17.21 15.92 -39.10
CA THR A 412 -17.36 16.56 -40.41
C THR A 412 -18.79 16.34 -40.94
N PRO A 413 -19.45 17.38 -41.47
CA PRO A 413 -20.74 17.20 -42.14
C PRO A 413 -20.58 16.35 -43.43
N PRO A 414 -21.47 15.38 -43.69
CA PRO A 414 -21.34 14.49 -44.85
C PRO A 414 -21.94 15.04 -46.16
N TRP A 415 -22.40 16.29 -46.22
CA TRP A 415 -23.14 16.87 -47.36
C TRP A 415 -22.50 18.16 -47.92
N GLN A 416 -22.96 18.53 -49.12
CA GLN A 416 -22.63 19.77 -49.82
C GLN A 416 -23.17 20.98 -49.05
N LEU A 417 -22.28 21.91 -48.67
CA LEU A 417 -22.65 23.10 -47.90
C LEU A 417 -23.00 24.26 -48.83
N SER A 418 -24.06 24.97 -48.51
CA SER A 418 -24.50 26.16 -49.26
C SER A 418 -24.08 27.46 -48.57
N ALA A 419 -23.92 28.53 -49.34
CA ALA A 419 -23.65 29.86 -48.80
C ALA A 419 -24.80 30.31 -47.87
N GLY A 420 -24.47 30.85 -46.69
CA GLY A 420 -25.44 31.29 -45.69
C GLY A 420 -26.09 30.18 -44.85
N GLU A 421 -25.77 28.91 -45.11
CA GLU A 421 -26.28 27.79 -44.32
C GLU A 421 -25.73 27.82 -42.89
N SER A 422 -26.60 27.63 -41.89
CA SER A 422 -26.18 27.48 -40.51
C SER A 422 -25.98 26.01 -40.16
N LEU A 423 -24.77 25.66 -39.74
CA LEU A 423 -24.39 24.29 -39.38
C LEU A 423 -24.18 24.17 -37.88
N MET A 424 -24.84 23.19 -37.27
CA MET A 424 -24.58 22.80 -35.87
C MET A 424 -23.35 21.89 -35.80
N LEU A 425 -22.35 22.30 -35.03
CA LEU A 425 -21.12 21.54 -34.81
C LEU A 425 -21.36 20.45 -33.76
N LYS A 426 -20.91 19.23 -34.07
CA LYS A 426 -20.96 18.09 -33.15
C LYS A 426 -19.56 17.78 -32.65
N LEU A 427 -19.25 18.27 -31.46
CA LEU A 427 -18.02 17.99 -30.74
C LEU A 427 -18.20 16.76 -29.85
N GLN A 428 -17.42 15.72 -30.10
CA GLN A 428 -17.39 14.50 -29.30
C GLN A 428 -16.19 14.55 -28.36
N VAL A 429 -16.46 14.73 -27.05
CA VAL A 429 -15.43 14.72 -26.01
C VAL A 429 -15.62 13.51 -25.11
N THR A 430 -14.56 12.76 -24.85
CA THR A 430 -14.58 11.65 -23.89
C THR A 430 -13.40 11.76 -22.94
N PRO A 431 -13.60 11.82 -21.61
CA PRO A 431 -14.89 12.02 -20.93
C PRO A 431 -15.40 13.47 -21.09
N ASP A 432 -16.70 13.63 -21.30
CA ASP A 432 -17.41 14.94 -21.32
C ASP A 432 -17.67 15.46 -19.89
N LYS A 433 -16.61 15.58 -19.08
CA LYS A 433 -16.67 16.05 -17.69
C LYS A 433 -15.42 16.86 -17.33
N ASN A 434 -15.59 17.87 -16.48
CA ASN A 434 -14.52 18.73 -15.98
C ASN A 434 -13.75 19.49 -17.08
N ILE A 435 -14.47 19.91 -18.13
CA ILE A 435 -13.93 20.76 -19.19
C ILE A 435 -13.83 22.19 -18.63
N THR A 436 -12.65 22.80 -18.73
CA THR A 436 -12.39 24.15 -18.23
C THR A 436 -12.41 25.18 -19.35
N SER A 437 -12.04 24.79 -20.56
CA SER A 437 -12.05 25.68 -21.72
C SER A 437 -12.16 24.91 -23.04
N ILE A 438 -12.84 25.54 -24.00
CA ILE A 438 -12.92 25.11 -25.39
C ILE A 438 -12.42 26.28 -26.25
N HIS A 439 -11.40 26.04 -27.05
CA HIS A 439 -10.81 27.03 -27.95
C HIS A 439 -10.91 26.54 -29.40
N TRP A 440 -11.48 27.37 -30.27
CA TRP A 440 -11.63 27.05 -31.69
C TRP A 440 -10.51 27.68 -32.50
N GLU A 441 -9.95 26.90 -33.42
CA GLU A 441 -8.80 27.24 -34.24
C GLU A 441 -9.14 27.09 -35.73
N GLY A 442 -8.46 27.86 -36.59
CA GLY A 442 -8.73 27.93 -38.03
C GLY A 442 -9.59 29.14 -38.41
N ASP A 443 -10.49 28.97 -39.40
CA ASP A 443 -11.23 30.04 -40.07
C ASP A 443 -12.48 30.51 -39.31
N THR A 444 -12.39 30.56 -37.98
CA THR A 444 -13.50 30.85 -37.05
C THR A 444 -14.22 32.17 -37.34
N ARG A 445 -13.50 33.19 -37.83
CA ARG A 445 -14.07 34.49 -38.20
C ARG A 445 -14.85 34.43 -39.51
N ALA A 446 -14.32 33.77 -40.53
CA ALA A 446 -14.99 33.62 -41.82
C ALA A 446 -16.27 32.78 -41.68
N LEU A 447 -16.23 31.76 -40.83
CA LEU A 447 -17.34 30.86 -40.53
C LEU A 447 -18.34 31.43 -39.51
N SER A 448 -18.18 32.68 -39.06
CA SER A 448 -19.07 33.33 -38.08
C SER A 448 -19.44 32.42 -36.91
N LEU A 449 -18.41 31.85 -36.26
CA LEU A 449 -18.60 30.90 -35.15
C LEU A 449 -19.45 31.51 -34.02
N THR A 450 -20.53 30.82 -33.69
CA THR A 450 -21.49 31.24 -32.67
C THR A 450 -21.38 30.32 -31.45
N PRO A 451 -21.02 30.85 -30.26
CA PRO A 451 -20.94 30.07 -29.05
C PRO A 451 -22.31 29.75 -28.45
N PRO A 452 -22.48 28.60 -27.77
CA PRO A 452 -23.63 28.31 -26.93
C PRO A 452 -23.66 29.21 -25.67
N ALA A 453 -24.77 29.17 -24.94
CA ALA A 453 -24.94 29.92 -23.68
C ALA A 453 -23.89 29.55 -22.61
N ASP A 454 -23.43 28.30 -22.61
CA ASP A 454 -22.29 27.84 -21.82
C ASP A 454 -21.09 27.61 -22.75
N ALA A 455 -20.13 28.53 -22.74
CA ALA A 455 -18.93 28.46 -23.55
C ALA A 455 -18.00 27.28 -23.23
N THR A 456 -18.25 26.55 -22.13
CA THR A 456 -17.55 25.30 -21.79
C THR A 456 -18.34 24.05 -22.19
N GLY A 457 -19.57 24.23 -22.67
CA GLY A 457 -20.43 23.16 -23.16
C GLY A 457 -19.92 22.59 -24.49
N THR A 458 -19.93 21.26 -24.61
CA THR A 458 -19.55 20.52 -25.83
C THR A 458 -20.65 20.52 -26.89
N ARG A 459 -21.79 21.15 -26.63
CA ARG A 459 -22.98 21.17 -27.50
C ARG A 459 -23.48 22.58 -27.71
N GLY A 460 -24.13 22.80 -28.86
CA GLY A 460 -24.76 24.08 -29.19
C GLY A 460 -23.85 25.09 -29.87
N TRP A 461 -22.63 24.68 -30.25
CA TRP A 461 -21.79 25.45 -31.15
C TRP A 461 -22.33 25.38 -32.57
N SER A 462 -22.35 26.52 -33.25
CA SER A 462 -22.76 26.58 -34.65
C SER A 462 -21.91 27.54 -35.45
N ILE A 463 -21.88 27.34 -36.76
CA ILE A 463 -21.24 28.22 -37.73
C ILE A 463 -22.25 28.66 -38.77
N ILE A 464 -21.95 29.75 -39.46
CA ILE A 464 -22.71 30.22 -40.62
C ILE A 464 -21.74 30.29 -41.79
N MET A 465 -22.06 29.57 -42.86
CA MET A 465 -21.22 29.52 -44.05
C MET A 465 -21.17 30.90 -44.71
N PRO A 466 -19.98 31.42 -45.07
CA PRO A 466 -19.85 32.72 -45.72
C PRO A 466 -20.45 32.71 -47.13
N ALA A 467 -20.64 33.91 -47.68
CA ALA A 467 -21.05 34.07 -49.07
C ALA A 467 -20.00 33.48 -50.03
N TRP A 468 -20.45 32.97 -51.18
CA TRP A 468 -19.56 32.48 -52.22
C TRP A 468 -18.65 33.59 -52.76
N ASN A 469 -17.34 33.37 -52.77
CA ASN A 469 -16.39 34.29 -53.36
C ASN A 469 -16.16 33.92 -54.84
N ASN A 470 -16.50 34.85 -55.74
CA ASN A 470 -16.38 34.70 -57.19
C ASN A 470 -14.96 35.00 -57.74
N ASP A 471 -14.01 35.36 -56.87
CA ASP A 471 -12.61 35.54 -57.30
C ASP A 471 -12.05 34.22 -57.87
N PRO A 472 -11.48 34.22 -59.10
CA PRO A 472 -10.88 33.03 -59.71
C PRO A 472 -9.79 32.36 -58.89
N GLN A 473 -9.19 33.06 -57.90
CA GLN A 473 -8.18 32.51 -56.98
C GLN A 473 -8.77 32.08 -55.63
N ALA A 474 -10.07 32.27 -55.38
CA ALA A 474 -10.70 31.87 -54.12
C ALA A 474 -10.96 30.36 -54.08
N THR A 475 -10.48 29.72 -53.02
CA THR A 475 -10.67 28.28 -52.79
C THR A 475 -12.06 27.94 -52.26
N ASN A 476 -12.73 28.87 -51.56
CA ASN A 476 -14.01 28.65 -50.87
C ASN A 476 -14.01 27.41 -49.95
N GLU A 477 -12.83 27.09 -49.41
CA GLU A 477 -12.58 26.01 -48.45
C GLU A 477 -12.14 26.62 -47.12
N TYR A 478 -12.72 26.12 -46.03
CA TYR A 478 -12.46 26.61 -44.68
C TYR A 478 -12.07 25.46 -43.76
N HIS A 479 -11.10 25.70 -42.89
CA HIS A 479 -10.60 24.71 -41.95
C HIS A 479 -10.97 25.07 -40.53
N LEU A 480 -11.40 24.06 -39.77
CA LEU A 480 -11.80 24.25 -38.38
C LEU A 480 -11.26 23.10 -37.52
N ALA A 481 -10.67 23.45 -36.38
CA ALA A 481 -10.27 22.51 -35.34
C ALA A 481 -10.66 23.07 -33.97
N VAL A 482 -10.65 22.22 -32.94
CA VAL A 482 -10.98 22.64 -31.58
C VAL A 482 -10.05 22.01 -30.56
N THR A 483 -9.52 22.83 -29.68
CA THR A 483 -8.66 22.47 -28.56
C THR A 483 -9.48 22.52 -27.27
N VAL A 484 -9.61 21.38 -26.59
CA VAL A 484 -10.36 21.26 -25.33
C VAL A 484 -9.37 21.02 -24.19
N THR A 485 -9.54 21.77 -23.10
CA THR A 485 -8.77 21.59 -21.88
C THR A 485 -9.67 21.09 -20.76
N ASN A 486 -9.21 20.07 -20.06
CA ASN A 486 -9.76 19.65 -18.78
C ASN A 486 -8.76 19.99 -17.67
N ASN A 487 -9.12 19.72 -16.40
CA ASN A 487 -8.28 20.02 -15.24
C ASN A 487 -6.82 19.50 -15.29
N HIS A 488 -6.49 18.54 -16.16
CA HIS A 488 -5.18 17.89 -16.22
C HIS A 488 -4.52 17.90 -17.62
N ASN A 489 -5.30 17.94 -18.69
CA ASN A 489 -4.84 17.71 -20.06
C ASN A 489 -5.50 18.69 -21.05
N THR A 490 -4.74 19.08 -22.07
CA THR A 490 -5.21 19.84 -23.24
C THR A 490 -5.05 18.98 -24.49
N VAL A 491 -6.11 18.84 -25.28
CA VAL A 491 -6.13 17.99 -26.49
C VAL A 491 -6.85 18.71 -27.61
N THR A 492 -6.24 18.70 -28.81
CA THR A 492 -6.80 19.25 -30.05
C THR A 492 -7.45 18.16 -30.88
N SER A 493 -8.59 18.47 -31.49
CA SER A 493 -9.34 17.58 -32.38
C SER A 493 -8.65 17.36 -33.73
N ASN A 494 -9.23 16.51 -34.56
CA ASN A 494 -9.00 16.55 -36.01
C ASN A 494 -9.41 17.91 -36.60
N THR A 495 -8.71 18.33 -37.66
CA THR A 495 -9.12 19.44 -38.51
C THR A 495 -10.17 18.97 -39.51
N ILE A 496 -11.31 19.65 -39.57
CA ILE A 496 -12.32 19.44 -40.60
C ILE A 496 -12.14 20.46 -41.72
N THR A 497 -12.49 20.07 -42.95
CA THR A 497 -12.53 20.96 -44.11
C THR A 497 -13.97 21.13 -44.56
N LEU A 498 -14.41 22.38 -44.65
CA LEU A 498 -15.75 22.78 -45.06
C LEU A 498 -15.64 23.46 -46.42
N LYS A 499 -16.16 22.78 -47.46
CA LYS A 499 -16.13 23.27 -48.83
C LYS A 499 -17.50 23.76 -49.23
N LEU A 500 -17.59 25.02 -49.67
CA LEU A 500 -18.81 25.57 -50.25
C LEU A 500 -19.10 24.95 -51.61
N THR A 501 -20.39 24.80 -51.89
CA THR A 501 -20.88 24.42 -53.21
C THR A 501 -21.08 25.69 -54.04
N PRO A 502 -20.58 25.73 -55.29
CA PRO A 502 -20.79 26.88 -56.16
C PRO A 502 -22.29 27.10 -56.36
N PRO A 503 -22.77 28.37 -56.31
CA PRO A 503 -24.15 28.68 -56.61
C PRO A 503 -24.45 28.25 -58.06
N MET A 504 -25.63 27.69 -58.29
CA MET A 504 -26.08 27.39 -59.65
C MET A 504 -26.09 28.69 -60.45
N GLN A 505 -25.26 28.76 -61.49
CA GLN A 505 -25.38 29.79 -62.50
C GLN A 505 -26.64 29.49 -63.31
N LEU A 506 -27.56 30.45 -63.36
CA LEU A 506 -28.62 30.45 -64.36
C LEU A 506 -27.93 30.71 -65.70
N ASP A 507 -28.02 29.76 -66.63
CA ASP A 507 -27.59 29.99 -68.01
C ASP A 507 -28.44 31.13 -68.59
N ASP A 508 -27.84 32.31 -68.75
CA ASP A 508 -28.42 33.44 -69.49
C ASP A 508 -28.45 33.19 -71.02
N THR A 509 -28.42 31.93 -71.46
CA THR A 509 -28.61 31.57 -72.87
C THR A 509 -30.09 31.37 -73.17
N VAL A 510 -30.90 32.39 -72.91
CA VAL A 510 -32.16 32.53 -73.66
C VAL A 510 -31.77 32.94 -75.07
N ASN A 511 -31.59 31.96 -75.95
CA ASN A 511 -31.53 32.19 -77.39
C ASN A 511 -32.90 32.75 -77.84
N PRO A 512 -33.01 34.01 -78.28
CA PRO A 512 -34.29 34.60 -78.68
C PRO A 512 -34.91 33.93 -79.92
N GLU A 513 -34.17 33.10 -80.65
CA GLU A 513 -34.62 32.48 -81.90
C GLU A 513 -35.36 31.15 -81.73
N GLN A 514 -35.55 30.64 -80.51
CA GLN A 514 -36.13 29.30 -80.32
C GLN A 514 -37.68 29.26 -80.27
N TYR A 515 -38.35 30.42 -80.44
CA TYR A 515 -39.81 30.51 -80.51
C TYR A 515 -40.29 31.50 -81.59
N ASP A 516 -39.85 31.34 -82.83
CA ASP A 516 -40.60 31.90 -83.97
C ASP A 516 -41.62 30.86 -84.46
N LEU A 517 -42.85 30.93 -83.90
CA LEU A 517 -43.98 30.10 -84.30
C LEU A 517 -44.77 30.71 -85.49
N MET A 518 -44.23 31.72 -86.18
CA MET A 518 -44.90 32.44 -87.27
C MET A 518 -43.95 32.76 -88.45
N ALA A 519 -42.93 31.94 -88.71
CA ALA A 519 -42.20 31.99 -89.97
C ALA A 519 -43.05 31.29 -91.07
N PRO A 520 -43.35 31.96 -92.20
CA PRO A 520 -44.30 31.52 -93.22
C PRO A 520 -43.85 30.35 -94.10
#